data_AF-A0A4P7GJR3-F1
#
_entry.id   AF-A0A4P7GJR3-F1
#
_cell.length_a   1.000
_cell.length_b   1.000
_cell.length_c   1.000
_cell.angle_alpha   90.00
_cell.angle_beta   90.00
_cell.angle_gamma   90.00
#
_symmetry.space_group_name_H-M   'P 1'
#
loop_
_entity.id
_entity.type
_entity.pdbx_description
1 polymer ?
#
loop_
_entity_poly.entity_id
_entity_poly.type
_entity_poly.pdbx_seq_one_letter_code
_entity_poly.pdbx_strand_id
1 'polypeptide(L)'
;MNDVTTAEKVLSYGDRAVAQGKRVADAPQKKGAPKAPAPPKAPPAHVTAARSVWQNQLAGVVGGAAVTIEDLSKAPSAAIQRSSFAAWTNSGTEIYVSKSASTDANALFVVLHHEAEHIVDFRKNGNRPPVDYAAMMRFECTAYGASTTMCAGHANPDVKQYEPQMKRLRDLFCQKITAVEAATKDPNERNAAYRTFMLGKDKLLPPHKLIGDLYR
;
A
#
# COMPACT_ATOMS: atom_id res chain seq x y z
N MET A 1 13.06 -24.62 -4.63
CA MET A 1 12.30 -23.62 -3.85
C MET A 1 13.32 -22.54 -3.53
N ASN A 2 13.27 -21.41 -4.24
CA ASN A 2 14.29 -20.37 -4.12
C ASN A 2 13.88 -19.39 -3.02
N ASP A 3 14.84 -19.15 -2.14
CA ASP A 3 14.79 -18.19 -1.03
C ASP A 3 14.46 -16.79 -1.53
N VAL A 4 13.53 -16.13 -0.86
CA VAL A 4 13.10 -14.76 -1.12
C VAL A 4 14.19 -13.82 -0.61
N THR A 5 14.94 -13.20 -1.51
CA THR A 5 16.08 -12.34 -1.16
C THR A 5 15.62 -10.99 -0.61
N THR A 6 16.51 -10.30 0.14
CA THR A 6 16.26 -9.09 0.94
C THR A 6 15.61 -7.92 0.19
N ALA A 7 15.77 -7.83 -1.13
CA ALA A 7 15.10 -6.81 -1.97
C ALA A 7 13.59 -7.04 -2.12
N GLU A 8 13.14 -8.30 -2.08
CA GLU A 8 11.72 -8.66 -2.28
C GLU A 8 10.83 -8.27 -1.10
N LYS A 9 11.42 -8.04 0.09
CA LYS A 9 10.68 -7.52 1.25
C LYS A 9 10.28 -6.06 1.08
N VAL A 10 11.02 -5.26 0.31
CA VAL A 10 10.88 -3.78 0.33
C VAL A 10 9.50 -3.27 -0.11
N LEU A 11 8.76 -4.01 -0.96
CA LEU A 11 7.46 -3.57 -1.48
C LEU A 11 6.26 -4.42 -1.02
N SER A 12 6.48 -5.66 -0.56
CA SER A 12 5.39 -6.54 -0.07
C SER A 12 5.36 -6.67 1.46
N TYR A 13 6.47 -6.40 2.15
CA TYR A 13 6.64 -6.57 3.59
C TYR A 13 7.67 -5.56 4.13
N GLY A 14 7.24 -4.37 4.47
CA GLY A 14 8.11 -3.41 5.14
C GLY A 14 8.66 -4.00 6.43
N ASP A 15 9.94 -4.43 6.44
CA ASP A 15 10.73 -4.57 7.67
C ASP A 15 12.23 -4.86 7.43
N ARG A 16 13.06 -3.84 7.72
CA ARG A 16 14.06 -3.80 8.82
C ARG A 16 15.25 -2.90 8.46
N ALA A 17 15.25 -1.69 9.00
CA ALA A 17 16.50 -0.97 9.31
C ALA A 17 16.54 -0.68 10.82
N VAL A 18 17.63 -1.12 11.42
CA VAL A 18 17.94 -1.18 12.85
C VAL A 18 18.16 0.22 13.41
N ALA A 19 17.45 0.59 14.48
CA ALA A 19 17.79 1.73 15.32
C ALA A 19 18.47 1.22 16.61
N GLN A 20 19.78 1.40 16.70
CA GLN A 20 20.53 1.38 17.96
C GLN A 20 20.68 2.83 18.44
N GLY A 21 20.38 3.12 19.71
CA GLY A 21 20.81 4.38 20.34
C GLY A 21 19.98 4.91 21.51
N LYS A 22 20.34 4.48 22.72
CA LYS A 22 20.24 5.13 24.06
C LYS A 22 18.96 5.87 24.50
N ARG A 23 18.33 5.31 25.54
CA ARG A 23 17.49 6.04 26.53
C ARG A 23 18.34 7.06 27.29
N VAL A 24 17.81 8.27 27.44
CA VAL A 24 18.26 9.28 28.42
C VAL A 24 17.10 9.53 29.37
N ALA A 25 17.41 9.61 30.67
CA ALA A 25 16.48 9.62 31.79
C ALA A 25 15.60 10.89 31.87
N ASP A 26 14.40 10.70 32.42
CA ASP A 26 13.39 11.73 32.66
C ASP A 26 13.81 12.73 33.75
N ALA A 27 13.55 14.01 33.49
CA ALA A 27 13.57 15.08 34.49
C ALA A 27 12.12 15.49 34.87
N PRO A 28 11.86 15.93 36.12
CA PRO A 28 10.51 16.13 36.62
C PRO A 28 9.84 17.38 36.02
N GLN A 29 8.60 17.22 35.55
CA GLN A 29 7.78 18.31 35.01
C GLN A 29 7.21 19.20 36.12
N LYS A 30 7.53 20.51 36.06
CA LYS A 30 6.84 21.56 36.80
C LYS A 30 5.48 21.84 36.16
N LYS A 31 4.41 21.85 36.97
CA LYS A 31 3.06 22.28 36.58
C LYS A 31 3.05 23.78 36.26
N GLY A 32 2.66 24.14 35.04
CA GLY A 32 2.42 25.52 34.62
C GLY A 32 1.22 25.59 33.67
N ALA A 33 0.36 26.57 33.94
CA ALA A 33 -0.71 27.26 33.18
C ALA A 33 -1.29 26.65 31.87
N PRO A 34 -2.56 26.97 31.51
CA PRO A 34 -3.19 26.46 30.29
C PRO A 34 -2.40 26.88 29.05
N LYS A 35 -1.82 25.89 28.39
CA LYS A 35 -1.00 26.05 27.18
C LYS A 35 -1.94 26.39 26.03
N ALA A 36 -1.68 27.50 25.34
CA ALA A 36 -2.27 27.79 24.03
C ALA A 36 -2.21 26.52 23.15
N PRO A 37 -3.22 26.23 22.32
CA PRO A 37 -3.24 25.02 21.50
C PRO A 37 -1.93 24.94 20.73
N ALA A 38 -1.20 23.84 20.95
CA ALA A 38 0.09 23.65 20.31
C ALA A 38 -0.11 23.77 18.79
N PRO A 39 0.79 24.44 18.07
CA PRO A 39 0.72 24.49 16.62
C PRO A 39 0.62 23.06 16.06
N PRO A 40 -0.11 22.87 14.95
CA PRO A 40 -0.26 21.55 14.34
C PRO A 40 1.11 20.90 14.20
N LYS A 41 1.26 19.68 14.72
CA LYS A 41 2.51 18.94 14.57
C LYS A 41 2.77 18.79 13.06
N ALA A 42 3.99 19.11 12.64
CA ALA A 42 4.42 18.90 11.27
C ALA A 42 4.18 17.42 10.87
N PRO A 43 3.82 17.13 9.60
CA PRO A 43 3.67 15.76 9.14
C PRO A 43 4.96 14.95 9.34
N PRO A 44 4.85 13.64 9.63
CA PRO A 44 6.01 12.76 9.69
C PRO A 44 6.85 12.77 8.39
N ALA A 45 8.15 12.49 8.51
CA ALA A 45 9.08 12.57 7.37
C ALA A 45 8.66 11.71 6.16
N HIS A 46 8.18 10.48 6.40
CA HIS A 46 7.72 9.59 5.33
C HIS A 46 6.48 10.14 4.61
N VAL A 47 5.55 10.79 5.33
CA VAL A 47 4.40 11.47 4.73
C VAL A 47 4.84 12.66 3.90
N THR A 48 5.79 13.46 4.40
CA THR A 48 6.35 14.59 3.65
C THR A 48 7.06 14.13 2.38
N ALA A 49 7.85 13.06 2.44
CA ALA A 49 8.50 12.46 1.27
C ALA A 49 7.47 11.96 0.25
N ALA A 50 6.44 11.25 0.71
CA ALA A 50 5.38 10.73 -0.15
C ALA A 50 4.59 11.84 -0.85
N ARG A 51 4.24 12.91 -0.11
CA ARG A 51 3.61 14.11 -0.68
C ARG A 51 4.47 14.77 -1.74
N SER A 52 5.78 14.87 -1.51
CA SER A 52 6.72 15.43 -2.50
C SER A 52 6.79 14.59 -3.77
N VAL A 53 6.91 13.27 -3.65
CA VAL A 53 6.90 12.36 -4.82
C VAL A 53 5.57 12.47 -5.56
N TRP A 54 4.45 12.46 -4.84
CA TRP A 54 3.13 12.55 -5.42
C TRP A 54 2.94 13.83 -6.25
N GLN A 55 3.23 14.99 -5.65
CA GLN A 55 3.06 16.29 -6.28
C GLN A 55 3.93 16.44 -7.53
N ASN A 56 5.17 15.96 -7.49
CA ASN A 56 6.13 16.17 -8.57
C ASN A 56 6.00 15.16 -9.72
N GLN A 57 5.46 13.96 -9.46
CA GLN A 57 5.56 12.86 -10.42
C GLN A 57 4.24 12.15 -10.72
N LEU A 58 3.25 12.17 -9.81
CA LEU A 58 2.05 11.32 -9.91
C LEU A 58 0.72 12.08 -9.97
N ALA A 59 0.71 13.39 -9.69
CA ALA A 59 -0.53 14.19 -9.72
C ALA A 59 -1.28 14.09 -11.06
N GLY A 60 -0.56 13.91 -12.18
CA GLY A 60 -1.13 13.72 -13.51
C GLY A 60 -1.74 12.33 -13.73
N VAL A 61 -1.28 11.29 -13.05
CA VAL A 61 -1.73 9.89 -13.23
C VAL A 61 -3.21 9.75 -12.88
N VAL A 62 -3.65 10.44 -11.83
CA VAL A 62 -5.05 10.41 -11.37
C VAL A 62 -5.89 11.57 -11.94
N GLY A 63 -5.49 12.18 -13.06
CA GLY A 63 -6.28 13.22 -13.72
C GLY A 63 -6.45 14.52 -12.92
N GLY A 64 -5.45 14.90 -12.11
CA GLY A 64 -5.42 16.19 -11.40
C GLY A 64 -6.32 16.30 -10.16
N ALA A 65 -7.01 15.22 -9.78
CA ALA A 65 -7.83 15.23 -8.58
C ALA A 65 -6.97 15.27 -7.30
N ALA A 66 -7.48 15.97 -6.29
CA ALA A 66 -6.82 16.08 -4.99
C ALA A 66 -6.76 14.72 -4.29
N VAL A 67 -5.55 14.28 -3.96
CA VAL A 67 -5.28 13.09 -3.15
C VAL A 67 -4.58 13.52 -1.87
N THR A 68 -5.13 13.07 -0.75
CA THR A 68 -4.55 13.30 0.57
C THR A 68 -3.66 12.13 0.91
N ILE A 69 -2.44 12.43 1.37
CA ILE A 69 -1.48 11.42 1.84
C ILE A 69 -1.28 11.61 3.34
N GLU A 70 -1.56 10.59 4.13
CA GLU A 70 -1.46 10.56 5.60
C GLU A 70 -0.57 9.41 6.09
N ASP A 71 -0.26 9.41 7.40
CA ASP A 71 0.47 8.32 8.06
C ASP A 71 -0.43 7.07 8.20
N LEU A 72 0.11 5.88 7.97
CA LEU A 72 -0.62 4.60 8.06
C LEU A 72 -1.30 4.36 9.41
N SER A 73 -0.76 4.91 10.50
CA SER A 73 -1.41 4.86 11.82
C SER A 73 -2.75 5.58 11.88
N LYS A 74 -3.07 6.42 10.89
CA LYS A 74 -4.37 7.10 10.75
C LYS A 74 -5.34 6.38 9.82
N ALA A 75 -4.97 5.26 9.20
CA ALA A 75 -5.87 4.49 8.34
C ALA A 75 -7.13 4.09 9.14
N PRO A 76 -8.35 4.08 8.56
CA PRO A 76 -9.56 3.77 9.32
C PRO A 76 -9.54 2.37 9.95
N SER A 77 -9.03 1.39 9.20
CA SER A 77 -8.96 0.01 9.64
C SER A 77 -7.78 -0.25 10.57
N ALA A 78 -8.07 -0.75 11.77
CA ALA A 78 -7.05 -1.18 12.72
C ALA A 78 -6.21 -2.37 12.21
N ALA A 79 -6.75 -3.18 11.28
CA ALA A 79 -5.98 -4.25 10.62
C ALA A 79 -4.91 -3.67 9.69
N ILE A 80 -5.24 -2.59 8.97
CA ILE A 80 -4.31 -1.84 8.11
C ILE A 80 -3.29 -1.07 8.94
N GLN A 81 -3.69 -0.39 10.02
CA GLN A 81 -2.76 0.32 10.91
C GLN A 81 -1.64 -0.58 11.47
N ARG A 82 -1.93 -1.88 11.65
CA ARG A 82 -1.00 -2.89 12.17
C ARG A 82 -0.33 -3.74 11.08
N SER A 83 -0.61 -3.48 9.81
CA SER A 83 0.01 -4.24 8.72
C SER A 83 1.45 -3.81 8.50
N SER A 84 2.19 -4.61 7.73
CA SER A 84 3.54 -4.29 7.25
C SER A 84 3.54 -3.62 5.88
N PHE A 85 2.41 -3.07 5.44
CA PHE A 85 2.32 -2.45 4.12
C PHE A 85 3.13 -1.15 4.06
N ALA A 86 3.75 -0.91 2.90
CA ALA A 86 4.44 0.36 2.66
C ALA A 86 3.43 1.50 2.48
N ALA A 87 2.32 1.23 1.79
CA ALA A 87 1.20 2.13 1.66
C ALA A 87 -0.13 1.38 1.57
N TRP A 88 -1.23 2.11 1.68
CA TRP A 88 -2.59 1.59 1.52
C TRP A 88 -3.52 2.69 1.00
N THR A 89 -4.26 2.39 -0.07
CA THR A 89 -5.32 3.25 -0.59
C THR A 89 -6.67 2.89 0.01
N ASN A 90 -7.28 3.82 0.72
CA ASN A 90 -8.57 3.58 1.38
C ASN A 90 -9.78 4.06 0.56
N SER A 91 -9.56 5.07 -0.29
CA SER A 91 -10.61 5.72 -1.07
C SER A 91 -10.03 6.28 -2.38
N GLY A 92 -10.88 6.77 -3.28
CA GLY A 92 -10.45 7.42 -4.52
C GLY A 92 -9.71 8.75 -4.31
N THR A 93 -9.41 9.12 -3.07
CA THR A 93 -8.81 10.41 -2.69
C THR A 93 -7.79 10.29 -1.56
N GLU A 94 -7.49 9.11 -1.04
CA GLU A 94 -6.65 8.95 0.16
C GLU A 94 -5.68 7.79 0.07
N ILE A 95 -4.41 8.09 0.36
CA ILE A 95 -3.32 7.13 0.52
C ILE A 95 -2.75 7.27 1.93
N TYR A 96 -2.46 6.14 2.55
CA TYR A 96 -1.85 6.06 3.87
C TYR A 96 -0.47 5.41 3.73
N VAL A 97 0.59 6.04 4.21
CA VAL A 97 1.98 5.59 4.04
C VAL A 97 2.58 5.21 5.38
N SER A 98 3.23 4.05 5.45
CA SER A 98 3.85 3.57 6.69
C SER A 98 5.14 4.31 7.01
N LYS A 99 5.44 4.43 8.30
CA LYS A 99 6.78 4.84 8.78
C LYS A 99 7.90 3.90 8.34
N SER A 100 7.58 2.65 8.02
CA SER A 100 8.53 1.65 7.52
C SER A 100 8.67 1.66 6.00
N ALA A 101 7.88 2.48 5.30
CA ALA A 101 8.06 2.69 3.87
C ALA A 101 9.44 3.30 3.59
N SER A 102 10.01 2.95 2.44
CA SER A 102 11.26 3.56 2.00
C SER A 102 11.10 5.07 1.88
N THR A 103 12.09 5.83 2.35
CA THR A 103 12.19 7.27 2.06
C THR A 103 12.96 7.55 0.77
N ASP A 104 13.47 6.51 0.10
CA ASP A 104 14.02 6.65 -1.24
C ASP A 104 12.92 7.05 -2.23
N ALA A 105 13.18 8.09 -3.02
CA ALA A 105 12.18 8.68 -3.90
C ALA A 105 11.74 7.72 -5.01
N ASN A 106 12.63 6.88 -5.55
CA ASN A 106 12.31 5.95 -6.63
C ASN A 106 11.48 4.77 -6.10
N ALA A 107 11.86 4.21 -4.95
CA ALA A 107 11.08 3.17 -4.28
C ALA A 107 9.67 3.69 -3.92
N LEU A 108 9.59 4.90 -3.37
CA LEU A 108 8.33 5.51 -2.98
C LEU A 108 7.46 5.86 -4.19
N PHE A 109 8.07 6.29 -5.30
CA PHE A 109 7.37 6.50 -6.56
C PHE A 109 6.70 5.21 -7.07
N VAL A 110 7.42 4.08 -7.03
CA VAL A 110 6.86 2.78 -7.43
C VAL A 110 5.68 2.36 -6.55
N VAL A 111 5.82 2.51 -5.23
CA VAL A 111 4.71 2.24 -4.28
C VAL A 111 3.52 3.15 -4.58
N LEU A 112 3.73 4.46 -4.66
CA LEU A 112 2.64 5.41 -4.85
C LEU A 112 1.99 5.31 -6.22
N HIS A 113 2.73 4.88 -7.26
CA HIS A 113 2.13 4.57 -8.55
C HIS A 113 1.17 3.39 -8.45
N HIS A 114 1.55 2.32 -7.74
CA HIS A 114 0.65 1.19 -7.49
C HIS A 114 -0.63 1.64 -6.76
N GLU A 115 -0.49 2.45 -5.72
CA GLU A 115 -1.63 3.05 -5.01
C GLU A 115 -2.48 3.97 -5.91
N ALA A 116 -1.85 4.71 -6.83
CA ALA A 116 -2.56 5.56 -7.79
C ALA A 116 -3.48 4.75 -8.72
N GLU A 117 -3.07 3.53 -9.10
CA GLU A 117 -3.93 2.64 -9.89
C GLU A 117 -5.17 2.20 -9.11
N HIS A 118 -5.05 1.93 -7.81
CA HIS A 118 -6.21 1.68 -6.96
C HIS A 118 -7.14 2.88 -6.85
N ILE A 119 -6.60 4.11 -6.80
CA ILE A 119 -7.42 5.33 -6.85
C ILE A 119 -8.22 5.40 -8.16
N VAL A 120 -7.59 5.09 -9.29
CA VAL A 120 -8.27 5.06 -10.60
C VAL A 120 -9.41 4.03 -10.59
N ASP A 121 -9.16 2.82 -10.08
CA ASP A 121 -10.17 1.77 -10.00
C ASP A 121 -11.32 2.13 -9.06
N PHE A 122 -11.03 2.74 -7.89
CA PHE A 122 -12.05 3.17 -6.94
C PHE A 122 -12.95 4.22 -7.57
N ARG A 123 -12.39 5.18 -8.30
CA ARG A 123 -13.17 6.22 -9.00
C ARG A 123 -14.06 5.64 -10.09
N LYS A 124 -13.54 4.72 -10.89
CA LYS A 124 -14.34 3.97 -11.89
C LYS A 124 -15.49 3.20 -11.22
N ASN A 125 -15.28 2.76 -9.98
CA ASN A 125 -16.28 2.08 -9.15
C ASN A 125 -17.10 3.03 -8.24
N GLY A 126 -17.21 4.32 -8.59
CA GLY A 126 -18.03 5.29 -7.84
C GLY A 126 -17.44 5.67 -6.48
N ASN A 127 -16.11 5.76 -6.38
CA ASN A 127 -15.32 5.97 -5.16
C ASN A 127 -15.53 4.88 -4.09
N ARG A 128 -15.72 3.62 -4.52
CA ARG A 128 -15.96 2.49 -3.60
C ARG A 128 -14.81 1.49 -3.62
N PRO A 129 -14.38 1.01 -2.44
CA PRO A 129 -13.42 -0.09 -2.34
C PRO A 129 -14.01 -1.40 -2.88
N PRO A 130 -13.19 -2.45 -3.10
CA PRO A 130 -13.66 -3.76 -3.50
C PRO A 130 -14.68 -4.30 -2.49
N VAL A 131 -15.82 -4.80 -3.01
CA VAL A 131 -16.93 -5.32 -2.21
C VAL A 131 -16.72 -6.77 -1.77
N ASP A 132 -15.83 -7.49 -2.44
CA ASP A 132 -15.47 -8.88 -2.16
C ASP A 132 -14.00 -9.17 -2.56
N TYR A 133 -13.52 -10.40 -2.34
CA TYR A 133 -12.16 -10.80 -2.71
C TYR A 133 -11.99 -10.96 -4.22
N ALA A 134 -13.06 -11.24 -4.97
CA ALA A 134 -12.97 -11.33 -6.43
C ALA A 134 -12.66 -9.97 -7.06
N ALA A 135 -13.32 -8.91 -6.61
CA ALA A 135 -13.02 -7.53 -6.99
C ALA A 135 -11.59 -7.15 -6.56
N MET A 136 -11.20 -7.47 -5.32
CA MET A 136 -9.84 -7.20 -4.82
C MET A 136 -8.76 -7.85 -5.70
N MET A 137 -8.88 -9.15 -6.01
CA MET A 137 -7.92 -9.85 -6.88
C MET A 137 -7.76 -9.18 -8.25
N ARG A 138 -8.86 -8.67 -8.83
CA ARG A 138 -8.86 -7.97 -10.11
C ARG A 138 -8.18 -6.59 -10.02
N PHE A 139 -8.41 -5.86 -8.92
CA PHE A 139 -7.73 -4.60 -8.65
C PHE A 139 -6.22 -4.83 -8.55
N GLU A 140 -5.79 -5.82 -7.77
CA GLU A 140 -4.37 -6.17 -7.62
C GLU A 140 -3.72 -6.61 -8.95
N CYS A 141 -4.35 -7.52 -9.70
CA CYS A 141 -3.84 -7.96 -11.02
C CYS A 141 -3.72 -6.78 -11.99
N THR A 142 -4.66 -5.83 -11.98
CA THR A 142 -4.63 -4.61 -12.80
C THR A 142 -3.53 -3.66 -12.35
N ALA A 143 -3.49 -3.31 -11.07
CA ALA A 143 -2.54 -2.36 -10.50
C ALA A 143 -1.09 -2.83 -10.65
N TYR A 144 -0.80 -4.11 -10.38
CA TYR A 144 0.54 -4.66 -10.63
C TYR A 144 0.87 -4.74 -12.13
N GLY A 145 -0.10 -4.98 -13.02
CA GLY A 145 0.12 -4.95 -14.46
C GLY A 145 0.49 -3.57 -14.99
N ALA A 146 -0.22 -2.54 -14.53
CA ALA A 146 0.10 -1.14 -14.83
C ALA A 146 1.46 -0.74 -14.25
N SER A 147 1.73 -1.12 -12.99
CA SER A 147 3.01 -0.84 -12.32
C SER A 147 4.20 -1.53 -13.01
N THR A 148 4.01 -2.75 -13.50
CA THR A 148 5.02 -3.47 -14.31
C THR A 148 5.34 -2.69 -15.59
N THR A 149 4.30 -2.27 -16.32
CA THR A 149 4.44 -1.53 -17.59
C THR A 149 5.13 -0.18 -17.35
N MET A 150 4.74 0.52 -16.29
CA MET A 150 5.38 1.77 -15.88
C MET A 150 6.87 1.54 -15.58
N CYS A 151 7.22 0.54 -14.75
CA CYS A 151 8.60 0.28 -14.40
C CYS A 151 9.43 -0.06 -15.65
N ALA A 152 8.93 -0.94 -16.52
CA ALA A 152 9.62 -1.33 -17.75
C ALA A 152 9.90 -0.14 -18.68
N GLY A 153 8.93 0.76 -18.82
CA GLY A 153 9.01 1.95 -19.68
C GLY A 153 9.77 3.13 -19.07
N HIS A 154 10.08 3.10 -17.77
CA HIS A 154 10.62 4.26 -17.06
C HIS A 154 12.05 4.62 -17.51
N ALA A 155 12.39 5.91 -17.64
CA ALA A 155 13.73 6.32 -18.07
C ALA A 155 14.82 6.00 -17.01
N ASN A 156 14.49 6.19 -15.73
CA ASN A 156 15.41 5.93 -14.62
C ASN A 156 15.65 4.42 -14.38
N PRO A 157 16.89 3.91 -14.47
CA PRO A 157 17.21 2.50 -14.18
C PRO A 157 16.83 2.06 -12.75
N ASP A 158 16.87 2.97 -11.77
CA ASP A 158 16.52 2.66 -10.38
C ASP A 158 15.03 2.41 -10.19
N VAL A 159 14.19 2.88 -11.11
CA VAL A 159 12.76 2.53 -11.14
C VAL A 159 12.56 1.24 -11.94
N LYS A 160 13.25 1.11 -13.07
CA LYS A 160 13.20 -0.10 -13.93
C LYS A 160 13.53 -1.38 -13.18
N GLN A 161 14.47 -1.35 -12.24
CA GLN A 161 14.86 -2.54 -11.48
C GLN A 161 13.71 -3.18 -10.67
N TYR A 162 12.61 -2.45 -10.42
CA TYR A 162 11.42 -2.98 -9.73
C TYR A 162 10.46 -3.74 -10.67
N GLU A 163 10.66 -3.68 -12.00
CA GLU A 163 9.82 -4.36 -12.99
C GLU A 163 9.67 -5.86 -12.71
N PRO A 164 10.74 -6.65 -12.46
CA PRO A 164 10.59 -8.08 -12.25
C PRO A 164 9.74 -8.41 -11.03
N GLN A 165 9.83 -7.59 -9.98
CA GLN A 165 9.04 -7.75 -8.77
C GLN A 165 7.55 -7.45 -9.02
N MET A 166 7.25 -6.34 -9.69
CA MET A 166 5.88 -5.98 -10.07
C MET A 166 5.26 -7.04 -10.97
N LYS A 167 6.03 -7.53 -11.94
CA LYS A 167 5.61 -8.59 -12.85
C LYS A 167 5.32 -9.88 -12.10
N ARG A 168 6.17 -10.27 -11.16
CA ARG A 168 5.97 -11.48 -10.34
C ARG A 168 4.66 -11.40 -9.55
N LEU A 169 4.36 -10.25 -8.94
CA LEU A 169 3.12 -10.05 -8.18
C LEU A 169 1.90 -10.06 -9.12
N ARG A 170 1.97 -9.34 -10.25
CA ARG A 170 0.95 -9.42 -11.31
C ARG A 170 0.68 -10.87 -11.69
N ASP A 171 1.72 -11.63 -12.02
CA ASP A 171 1.59 -13.01 -12.48
C ASP A 171 0.98 -13.89 -11.40
N LEU A 172 1.36 -13.71 -10.14
CA LEU A 172 0.78 -14.40 -8.99
C LEU A 172 -0.74 -14.17 -8.89
N PHE A 173 -1.19 -12.91 -8.93
CA PHE A 173 -2.63 -12.57 -8.86
C PHE A 173 -3.40 -13.09 -10.07
N CYS A 174 -2.92 -12.80 -11.29
CA CYS A 174 -3.64 -13.15 -12.51
C CYS A 174 -3.67 -14.67 -12.74
N GLN A 175 -2.61 -15.42 -12.41
CA GLN A 175 -2.63 -16.88 -12.47
C GLN A 175 -3.64 -17.47 -11.49
N LYS A 176 -3.74 -16.90 -10.28
CA LYS A 176 -4.73 -17.36 -9.30
C LYS A 176 -6.16 -17.12 -9.78
N ILE A 177 -6.43 -15.96 -10.39
CA ILE A 177 -7.72 -15.68 -11.03
C ILE A 177 -8.03 -16.73 -12.09
N THR A 178 -7.13 -16.93 -13.06
CA THR A 178 -7.31 -17.91 -14.15
C THR A 178 -7.58 -19.32 -13.62
N ALA A 179 -6.80 -19.78 -12.64
CA ALA A 179 -6.95 -21.12 -12.06
C ALA A 179 -8.32 -21.30 -11.37
N VAL A 180 -8.75 -20.32 -10.59
CA VAL A 180 -10.04 -20.37 -9.88
C VAL A 180 -11.23 -20.25 -10.85
N GLU A 181 -11.15 -19.39 -11.86
CA GLU A 181 -12.21 -19.22 -12.85
C GLU A 181 -12.35 -20.41 -13.81
N ALA A 182 -11.27 -21.19 -13.99
CA ALA A 182 -11.28 -22.47 -14.67
C ALA A 182 -11.89 -23.59 -13.80
N ALA A 183 -11.61 -23.59 -12.49
CA ALA A 183 -12.08 -24.63 -11.57
C ALA A 183 -13.57 -24.51 -11.22
N THR A 184 -14.12 -23.29 -11.13
CA THR A 184 -15.52 -23.09 -10.74
C THR A 184 -16.15 -21.87 -11.42
N LYS A 185 -17.47 -21.96 -11.66
CA LYS A 185 -18.32 -20.84 -12.11
C LYS A 185 -19.15 -20.23 -10.98
N ASP A 186 -19.20 -20.86 -9.80
CA ASP A 186 -19.94 -20.35 -8.65
C ASP A 186 -19.21 -19.13 -8.05
N PRO A 187 -19.82 -17.94 -8.01
CA PRO A 187 -19.20 -16.74 -7.46
C PRO A 187 -18.82 -16.88 -5.97
N ASN A 188 -19.57 -17.65 -5.17
CA ASN A 188 -19.27 -17.84 -3.75
C ASN A 188 -18.04 -18.71 -3.55
N GLU A 189 -17.91 -19.80 -4.31
CA GLU A 189 -16.72 -20.66 -4.28
C GLU A 189 -15.48 -19.91 -4.73
N ARG A 190 -15.58 -19.10 -5.79
CA ARG A 190 -14.49 -18.22 -6.24
C ARG A 190 -14.03 -17.29 -5.13
N ASN A 191 -14.98 -16.59 -4.50
CA ASN A 191 -14.69 -15.64 -3.44
C ASN A 191 -14.03 -16.32 -2.22
N ALA A 192 -14.47 -17.53 -1.84
CA ALA A 192 -13.85 -18.32 -0.78
C ALA A 192 -12.42 -18.77 -1.14
N ALA A 193 -12.18 -19.17 -2.39
CA ALA A 193 -10.85 -19.54 -2.87
C ALA A 193 -9.88 -18.35 -2.88
N TYR A 194 -10.36 -17.16 -3.27
CA TYR A 194 -9.57 -15.92 -3.23
C TYR A 194 -9.28 -15.46 -1.81
N ARG A 195 -10.27 -15.53 -0.91
CA ARG A 195 -10.06 -15.29 0.52
C ARG A 195 -8.95 -16.16 1.09
N THR A 196 -8.99 -17.46 0.80
CA THR A 196 -8.00 -18.43 1.29
C THR A 196 -6.59 -18.10 0.78
N PHE A 197 -6.49 -17.67 -0.47
CA PHE A 197 -5.23 -17.25 -1.07
C PHE A 197 -4.67 -15.97 -0.41
N MET A 198 -5.51 -14.93 -0.27
CA MET A 198 -5.12 -13.63 0.29
C MET A 198 -4.72 -13.70 1.77
N LEU A 199 -5.43 -14.52 2.55
CA LEU A 199 -5.18 -14.69 3.98
C LEU A 199 -4.24 -15.86 4.30
N GLY A 200 -3.76 -16.54 3.26
CA GLY A 200 -2.97 -17.76 3.37
C GLY A 200 -1.54 -17.52 3.83
N LYS A 201 -0.66 -18.46 3.46
CA LYS A 201 0.75 -18.47 3.88
C LYS A 201 1.48 -17.17 3.57
N ASP A 202 1.18 -16.58 2.42
CA ASP A 202 1.85 -15.38 1.90
C ASP A 202 1.22 -14.08 2.40
N LYS A 203 0.24 -14.15 3.33
CA LYS A 203 -0.41 -13.04 4.06
C LYS A 203 -0.52 -11.73 3.26
N LEU A 204 -1.04 -11.82 2.04
CA LEU A 204 -1.17 -10.70 1.11
C LEU A 204 -2.15 -9.64 1.65
N LEU A 205 -3.07 -10.04 2.52
CA LEU A 205 -3.87 -9.14 3.34
C LEU A 205 -3.71 -9.46 4.83
N PRO A 206 -3.79 -8.46 5.72
CA PRO A 206 -3.82 -8.72 7.16
C PRO A 206 -5.10 -9.49 7.52
N PRO A 207 -5.13 -10.25 8.63
CA PRO A 207 -6.34 -10.96 9.07
C PRO A 207 -7.53 -10.02 9.28
N HIS A 208 -8.68 -10.37 8.69
CA HIS A 208 -9.94 -9.63 8.79
C HIS A 208 -11.14 -10.57 8.60
N LYS A 209 -12.35 -10.11 8.96
CA LYS A 209 -13.57 -10.91 8.84
C LYS A 209 -14.21 -10.74 7.46
N LEU A 210 -14.40 -9.50 7.03
CA LEU A 210 -14.96 -9.10 5.73
C LEU A 210 -13.99 -8.16 5.02
N ILE A 211 -13.96 -8.18 3.68
CA ILE A 211 -13.05 -7.30 2.91
C ILE A 211 -13.27 -5.81 3.26
N GLY A 212 -14.52 -5.43 3.53
CA GLY A 212 -14.90 -4.08 3.93
C GLY A 212 -14.30 -3.62 5.26
N ASP A 213 -13.86 -4.54 6.12
CA ASP A 213 -13.21 -4.22 7.39
C ASP A 213 -11.81 -3.63 7.19
N LEU A 214 -11.23 -3.76 5.99
CA LEU A 214 -9.96 -3.12 5.64
C LEU A 214 -10.12 -1.63 5.30
N TYR A 215 -11.35 -1.17 5.13
CA TYR A 215 -11.66 0.19 4.63
C TYR A 215 -12.41 1.07 5.62
N ARG A 216 -12.71 0.56 6.82
CA ARG A 216 -13.54 1.20 7.84
C ARG A 216 -12.91 1.10 9.22
#